data_AF-A0A435GKB2-F1
#
_entry.id   AF-A0A435GKB2-F1
#
_cell.length_a   1.000
_cell.length_b   1.000
_cell.length_c   1.000
_cell.angle_alpha   90.00
_cell.angle_beta   90.00
_cell.angle_gamma   90.00
#
_symmetry.space_group_name_H-M   'P 1'
#
loop_
_entity.id
_entity.type
_entity.pdbx_description
1 polymer ?
#
loop_
_entity_poly.entity_id
_entity_poly.type
_entity_poly.pdbx_seq_one_letter_code
_entity_poly.pdbx_strand_id
1 'polypeptide(L)'
;MAQITSADERRRSLKPLRRLFPYITHYRTLVVGAIISLVIAAATTLALPLAVRRMIDHGFSSSSTTFIAEYFAALVAMAALLAAASAGRYYFVITLGERVVADIRRDVFAHVTTLSPAFFDTAQSGEIVSRLAADTTQVKSAVGATASVALRNVILGLGAVGMMVITSPKLSGLVIAAIPVIVLPLVAFGRSVRRKSRQAQDTLADATAYASEQIGAVRTLQAFTNEKLVTGHFSAAVEAAFEAARSSIFARSFLTFFAIFTIFSSVVAVLWFGSRDVLEGSISPGTLGQFLLYSVFAAGALGALSEVWGELAQAAGAAERLTEI
;
A
#
# COMPACT_ATOMS: atom_id res chain seq x y z
N MET A 1 28.16 -0.23 16.49
CA MET A 1 27.30 -1.13 15.69
C MET A 1 26.08 -1.67 16.45
N ALA A 2 26.04 -1.65 17.79
CA ALA A 2 24.89 -2.11 18.60
C ALA A 2 23.81 -1.05 18.94
N GLN A 3 24.05 0.24 18.65
CA GLN A 3 23.09 1.32 18.96
C GLN A 3 22.15 1.68 17.79
N ILE A 4 22.51 1.34 16.54
CA ILE A 4 21.72 1.67 15.34
C ILE A 4 20.54 0.68 15.14
N THR A 5 20.65 -0.55 15.67
CA THR A 5 19.56 -1.55 15.63
C THR A 5 18.36 -1.17 16.50
N SER A 6 18.57 -0.49 17.63
CA SER A 6 17.48 -0.16 18.58
C SER A 6 16.52 0.94 18.12
N ALA A 7 16.92 1.76 17.14
CA ALA A 7 16.07 2.82 16.58
C ALA A 7 15.18 2.32 15.44
N ASP A 8 15.64 1.30 14.69
CA ASP A 8 14.87 0.71 13.57
C ASP A 8 13.86 -0.35 14.07
N GLU A 9 14.11 -0.96 15.24
CA GLU A 9 13.14 -1.83 15.93
C GLU A 9 12.01 -1.05 16.63
N ARG A 10 12.31 0.11 17.21
CA ARG A 10 11.29 0.97 17.86
C ARG A 10 10.23 1.47 16.88
N ARG A 11 10.60 1.76 15.62
CA ARG A 11 9.69 2.23 14.55
C ARG A 11 8.73 1.16 14.01
N ARG A 12 8.82 -0.11 14.44
CA ARG A 12 8.02 -1.23 13.89
C ARG A 12 6.97 -1.79 14.84
N SER A 13 6.85 -1.25 16.05
CA SER A 13 5.85 -1.78 16.98
C SER A 13 4.49 -1.14 16.70
N LEU A 14 3.50 -1.94 16.33
CA LEU A 14 2.09 -1.51 16.21
C LEU A 14 1.40 -1.36 17.59
N LYS A 15 2.17 -1.52 18.68
CA LYS A 15 1.68 -1.44 20.07
C LYS A 15 1.03 -0.09 20.41
N PRO A 16 1.51 1.08 19.94
CA PRO A 16 0.88 2.37 20.21
C PRO A 16 -0.54 2.46 19.66
N LEU A 17 -0.81 1.89 18.48
CA LEU A 17 -2.16 1.85 17.89
C LEU A 17 -3.15 1.04 18.73
N ARG A 18 -2.67 0.06 19.51
CA ARG A 18 -3.54 -0.73 20.41
C ARG A 18 -4.11 0.12 21.55
N ARG A 19 -3.46 1.23 21.93
CA ARG A 19 -3.99 2.18 22.92
C ARG A 19 -5.19 2.99 22.40
N LEU A 20 -5.40 3.01 21.08
CA LEU A 20 -6.55 3.65 20.44
C LEU A 20 -7.77 2.73 20.33
N PHE A 21 -7.60 1.44 20.61
CA PHE A 21 -8.68 0.45 20.55
C PHE A 21 -9.91 0.79 21.41
N PRO A 22 -9.78 1.36 22.63
CA PRO A 22 -10.95 1.77 23.43
C PRO A 22 -11.83 2.80 22.71
N TYR A 23 -11.23 3.80 22.06
CA TYR A 23 -11.95 4.82 21.28
C TYR A 23 -12.72 4.22 20.10
N ILE A 24 -12.15 3.21 19.44
CA ILE A 24 -12.83 2.49 18.35
C ILE A 24 -14.02 1.68 18.88
N THR A 25 -13.85 0.99 20.03
CA THR A 25 -14.89 0.13 20.61
C THR A 25 -16.09 0.88 21.18
N HIS A 26 -15.99 2.21 21.34
CA HIS A 26 -17.12 3.06 21.71
C HIS A 26 -18.14 3.18 20.55
N TYR A 27 -17.66 3.18 19.31
CA TYR A 27 -18.46 3.37 18.09
C TYR A 27 -18.80 2.04 17.39
N ARG A 28 -19.32 1.06 18.13
CA ARG A 28 -19.59 -0.30 17.62
C ARG A 28 -20.53 -0.33 16.41
N THR A 29 -21.52 0.55 16.37
CA THR A 29 -22.48 0.62 15.26
C THR A 29 -21.82 0.99 13.94
N LEU A 30 -20.90 1.98 13.96
CA LEU A 30 -20.11 2.37 12.79
C LEU A 30 -19.16 1.26 12.36
N VAL A 31 -18.51 0.58 13.31
CA VAL A 31 -17.62 -0.55 13.03
C VAL A 31 -18.38 -1.72 12.39
N VAL A 32 -19.53 -2.10 12.96
CA VAL A 32 -20.38 -3.19 12.42
C VAL A 32 -20.91 -2.82 11.04
N GLY A 33 -21.38 -1.59 10.83
CA GLY A 33 -21.82 -1.10 9.51
C GLY A 33 -20.69 -1.17 8.48
N ALA A 34 -19.49 -0.72 8.84
CA ALA A 34 -18.30 -0.79 7.98
C ALA A 34 -17.94 -2.24 7.61
N ILE A 35 -17.97 -3.18 8.57
CA ILE A 35 -17.66 -4.59 8.35
C ILE A 35 -18.71 -5.25 7.45
N ILE A 36 -20.01 -5.02 7.71
CA ILE A 36 -21.09 -5.58 6.88
C ILE A 36 -20.97 -5.07 5.44
N SER A 37 -20.84 -3.76 5.25
CA SER A 37 -20.65 -3.16 3.93
C SER A 37 -19.40 -3.69 3.24
N LEU A 38 -18.31 -3.90 3.98
CA LEU A 38 -17.08 -4.48 3.45
C LEU A 38 -17.29 -5.93 2.98
N VAL A 39 -17.91 -6.77 3.79
CA VAL A 39 -18.16 -8.18 3.46
C VAL A 39 -19.07 -8.30 2.24
N ILE A 40 -20.14 -7.50 2.18
CA ILE A 40 -21.03 -7.45 1.00
C ILE A 40 -20.25 -7.02 -0.25
N ALA A 41 -19.45 -5.95 -0.17
CA ALA A 41 -18.66 -5.49 -1.29
C ALA A 41 -17.63 -6.54 -1.75
N ALA A 42 -16.95 -7.21 -0.81
CA ALA A 42 -15.97 -8.24 -1.11
C ALA A 42 -16.63 -9.48 -1.73
N ALA A 43 -17.74 -9.96 -1.18
CA ALA A 43 -18.50 -11.08 -1.72
C ALA A 43 -19.01 -10.78 -3.13
N THR A 44 -19.56 -9.57 -3.34
CA THR A 44 -20.02 -9.11 -4.66
C THR A 44 -18.86 -9.04 -5.66
N THR A 45 -17.69 -8.56 -5.23
CA THR A 45 -16.49 -8.52 -6.07
C THR A 45 -16.02 -9.93 -6.44
N LEU A 46 -16.03 -10.87 -5.50
CA LEU A 46 -15.66 -12.28 -5.74
C LEU A 46 -16.69 -13.05 -6.58
N ALA A 47 -17.93 -12.56 -6.65
CA ALA A 47 -18.96 -13.10 -7.54
C ALA A 47 -18.76 -12.68 -9.01
N LEU A 48 -18.05 -11.58 -9.29
CA LEU A 48 -17.83 -11.10 -10.67
C LEU A 48 -17.16 -12.15 -11.57
N PRO A 49 -16.05 -12.82 -11.18
CA PRO A 49 -15.43 -13.84 -12.03
C PRO A 49 -16.34 -15.04 -12.32
N LEU A 50 -17.18 -15.46 -11.37
CA LEU A 50 -18.20 -16.48 -11.59
C LEU A 50 -19.23 -16.01 -12.63
N ALA A 51 -19.63 -14.74 -12.55
CA ALA A 51 -20.56 -14.17 -13.49
C ALA A 51 -19.98 -14.09 -14.92
N VAL A 52 -18.69 -13.73 -15.04
CA VAL A 52 -17.98 -13.75 -16.33
C VAL A 52 -17.88 -15.18 -16.88
N ARG A 53 -17.53 -16.17 -16.06
CA ARG A 53 -17.51 -17.58 -16.48
C ARG A 53 -18.84 -18.02 -17.05
N ARG A 54 -19.94 -17.77 -16.35
CA ARG A 54 -21.27 -18.23 -16.77
C ARG A 54 -21.67 -17.60 -18.11
N MET A 55 -21.31 -16.33 -18.31
CA MET A 55 -21.50 -15.64 -19.59
C MET A 55 -20.68 -16.27 -20.72
N ILE A 56 -19.41 -16.63 -20.47
CA ILE A 56 -18.56 -17.29 -21.47
C ILE A 56 -19.09 -18.69 -21.81
N ASP A 57 -19.47 -19.47 -20.80
CA ASP A 57 -19.86 -20.86 -20.99
C ASP A 57 -21.27 -21.02 -21.60
N HIS A 58 -22.23 -20.14 -21.24
CA HIS A 58 -23.65 -20.29 -21.60
C HIS A 58 -24.22 -19.12 -22.40
N GLY A 59 -23.61 -17.93 -22.33
CA GLY A 59 -24.14 -16.72 -22.98
C GLY A 59 -24.06 -16.75 -24.50
N PHE A 60 -23.16 -17.58 -25.06
CA PHE A 60 -22.94 -17.69 -26.50
C PHE A 60 -23.55 -18.95 -27.14
N SER A 61 -24.07 -19.89 -26.34
CA SER A 61 -24.42 -21.26 -26.80
C SER A 61 -25.91 -21.59 -26.77
N SER A 62 -26.79 -20.75 -26.21
CA SER A 62 -28.25 -20.98 -26.23
C SER A 62 -29.05 -19.67 -26.35
N SER A 63 -29.50 -19.38 -27.57
CA SER A 63 -30.20 -18.18 -28.01
C SER A 63 -31.60 -18.03 -27.40
N SER A 64 -31.69 -17.67 -26.12
CA SER A 64 -32.89 -17.07 -25.55
C SER A 64 -32.54 -15.64 -25.15
N THR A 65 -32.92 -14.66 -25.97
CA THR A 65 -32.69 -13.22 -25.73
C THR A 65 -33.13 -12.79 -24.32
N THR A 66 -34.14 -13.46 -23.77
CA THR A 66 -34.61 -13.30 -22.39
C THR A 66 -33.56 -13.66 -21.34
N PHE A 67 -32.84 -14.78 -21.49
CA PHE A 67 -31.77 -15.18 -20.56
C PHE A 67 -30.65 -14.13 -20.54
N ILE A 68 -30.26 -13.62 -21.72
CA ILE A 68 -29.24 -12.57 -21.81
C ILE A 68 -29.74 -11.28 -21.13
N ALA A 69 -30.98 -10.85 -21.38
CA ALA A 69 -31.54 -9.65 -20.77
C ALA A 69 -31.63 -9.76 -19.23
N GLU A 70 -32.14 -10.88 -18.71
CA GLU A 70 -32.21 -11.14 -17.26
C GLU A 70 -30.82 -11.21 -16.63
N TYR A 71 -29.85 -11.80 -17.34
CA TYR A 71 -28.48 -11.92 -16.86
C TYR A 71 -27.78 -10.55 -16.76
N PHE A 72 -27.92 -9.72 -17.78
CA PHE A 72 -27.39 -8.35 -17.75
C PHE A 72 -28.12 -7.48 -16.72
N ALA A 73 -29.42 -7.65 -16.53
CA ALA A 73 -30.15 -6.99 -15.44
C ALA A 73 -29.60 -7.42 -14.06
N ALA A 74 -29.29 -8.70 -13.87
CA ALA A 74 -28.64 -9.19 -12.66
C ALA A 74 -27.23 -8.63 -12.47
N LEU A 75 -26.43 -8.47 -13.55
CA LEU A 75 -25.12 -7.81 -13.49
C LEU A 75 -25.25 -6.33 -13.09
N VAL A 76 -26.25 -5.62 -13.61
CA VAL A 76 -26.53 -4.23 -13.20
C VAL A 76 -26.95 -4.16 -11.73
N ALA A 77 -27.80 -5.08 -11.27
CA ALA A 77 -28.19 -5.17 -9.86
C ALA A 77 -26.97 -5.47 -8.96
N MET A 78 -26.08 -6.35 -9.40
CA MET A 78 -24.83 -6.67 -8.70
C MET A 78 -23.88 -5.46 -8.67
N ALA A 79 -23.77 -4.70 -9.75
CA ALA A 79 -23.01 -3.45 -9.79
C ALA A 79 -23.60 -2.39 -8.86
N ALA A 80 -24.93 -2.25 -8.82
CA ALA A 80 -25.62 -1.35 -7.90
C ALA A 80 -25.39 -1.77 -6.44
N LEU A 81 -25.45 -3.06 -6.13
CA LEU A 81 -25.13 -3.61 -4.81
C LEU A 81 -23.67 -3.32 -4.42
N LEU A 82 -22.73 -3.55 -5.33
CA LEU A 82 -21.31 -3.24 -5.10
C LEU A 82 -21.09 -1.75 -4.85
N ALA A 83 -21.75 -0.88 -5.62
CA ALA A 83 -21.66 0.56 -5.48
C ALA A 83 -22.24 1.01 -4.13
N ALA A 84 -23.43 0.54 -3.77
CA ALA A 84 -24.07 0.84 -2.48
C ALA A 84 -23.25 0.34 -1.29
N ALA A 85 -22.74 -0.90 -1.35
CA ALA A 85 -21.89 -1.46 -0.31
C ALA A 85 -20.55 -0.70 -0.20
N SER A 86 -19.96 -0.30 -1.32
CA SER A 86 -18.72 0.49 -1.33
C SER A 86 -18.92 1.90 -0.77
N ALA A 87 -20.02 2.56 -1.13
CA ALA A 87 -20.40 3.86 -0.60
C ALA A 87 -20.71 3.80 0.91
N GLY A 88 -21.48 2.80 1.35
CA GLY A 88 -21.77 2.55 2.75
C GLY A 88 -20.50 2.31 3.55
N ARG A 89 -19.59 1.45 3.06
CA ARG A 89 -18.28 1.22 3.67
C ARG A 89 -17.50 2.53 3.81
N TYR A 90 -17.42 3.32 2.73
CA TYR A 90 -16.70 4.60 2.76
C TYR A 90 -17.28 5.54 3.82
N TYR A 91 -18.60 5.71 3.87
CA TYR A 91 -19.28 6.52 4.87
C TYR A 91 -18.95 6.05 6.30
N PHE A 92 -19.21 4.78 6.63
CA PHE A 92 -18.99 4.27 7.98
C PHE A 92 -17.53 4.37 8.42
N VAL A 93 -16.58 4.06 7.53
CA VAL A 93 -15.14 4.08 7.83
C VAL A 93 -14.63 5.51 8.04
N ILE A 94 -15.01 6.44 7.17
CA ILE A 94 -14.54 7.82 7.28
C ILE A 94 -15.18 8.51 8.48
N THR A 95 -16.49 8.30 8.73
CA THR A 95 -17.16 8.83 9.92
C THR A 95 -16.58 8.27 11.21
N LEU A 96 -16.24 6.98 11.25
CA LEU A 96 -15.56 6.37 12.40
C LEU A 96 -14.20 7.04 12.67
N GLY A 97 -13.38 7.22 11.63
CA GLY A 97 -12.09 7.87 11.74
C GLY A 97 -12.20 9.31 12.27
N GLU A 98 -13.16 10.08 11.75
CA GLU A 98 -13.42 11.45 12.23
C GLU A 98 -13.87 11.49 13.69
N ARG A 99 -14.74 10.57 14.12
CA ARG A 99 -15.21 10.52 15.51
C ARG A 99 -14.12 10.18 16.49
N VAL A 100 -13.31 9.15 16.18
CA VAL A 100 -12.16 8.77 17.00
C VAL A 100 -11.18 9.94 17.15
N VAL A 101 -10.90 10.66 16.06
CA VAL A 101 -9.99 11.82 16.08
C VAL A 101 -10.56 13.00 16.84
N ALA A 102 -11.87 13.25 16.72
CA ALA A 102 -12.54 14.31 17.47
C ALA A 102 -12.44 14.06 18.98
N ASP A 103 -12.60 12.81 19.43
CA ASP A 103 -12.46 12.45 20.84
C ASP A 103 -11.01 12.54 21.32
N ILE A 104 -10.04 12.04 20.53
CA ILE A 104 -8.61 12.21 20.84
C ILE A 104 -8.25 13.69 20.98
N ARG A 105 -8.68 14.54 20.03
CA ARG A 105 -8.42 15.99 20.10
C ARG A 105 -9.04 16.62 21.33
N ARG A 106 -10.26 16.20 21.71
CA ARG A 106 -10.93 16.69 22.92
C ARG A 106 -10.15 16.30 24.17
N ASP A 107 -9.76 15.03 24.28
CA ASP A 107 -9.12 14.50 25.49
C ASP A 107 -7.69 15.02 25.64
N VAL A 108 -6.92 15.09 24.55
CA VAL A 108 -5.58 15.69 24.56
C VAL A 108 -5.65 17.18 24.87
N PHE A 109 -6.58 17.93 24.27
CA PHE A 109 -6.73 19.35 24.58
C PHE A 109 -7.12 19.57 26.05
N ALA A 110 -8.06 18.77 26.57
CA ALA A 110 -8.42 18.81 27.99
C ALA A 110 -7.21 18.53 28.88
N HIS A 111 -6.38 17.53 28.56
CA HIS A 111 -5.17 17.23 29.33
C HIS A 111 -4.16 18.37 29.28
N VAL A 112 -3.88 18.90 28.09
CA VAL A 112 -2.94 20.02 27.90
C VAL A 112 -3.34 21.22 28.75
N THR A 113 -4.64 21.53 28.86
CA THR A 113 -5.11 22.65 29.71
C THR A 113 -4.88 22.45 31.22
N THR A 114 -4.61 21.22 31.66
CA THR A 114 -4.30 20.91 33.07
C THR A 114 -2.80 20.89 33.39
N LEU A 115 -1.93 21.03 32.39
CA LEU A 115 -0.49 20.99 32.57
C LEU A 115 0.03 22.26 33.24
N SER A 116 1.11 22.12 34.02
CA SER A 116 1.73 23.23 34.74
C SER A 116 2.33 24.25 33.75
N PRO A 117 2.36 25.55 34.09
CA PRO A 117 3.04 26.59 33.30
C PRO A 117 4.48 26.25 32.90
N ALA A 118 5.23 25.56 33.78
CA ALA A 118 6.61 25.12 33.51
C ALA A 118 6.75 24.19 32.29
N PHE A 119 5.70 23.45 31.94
CA PHE A 119 5.66 22.63 30.72
C PHE A 119 5.57 23.51 29.47
N PHE A 120 4.84 24.62 29.53
CA PHE A 120 4.72 25.59 28.44
C PHE A 120 5.97 26.46 28.28
N ASP A 121 6.79 26.59 29.32
CA ASP A 121 8.08 27.29 29.25
C ASP A 121 9.16 26.46 28.51
N THR A 122 9.00 25.13 28.47
CA THR A 122 9.93 24.19 27.80
C THR A 122 9.40 23.68 26.46
N ALA A 123 8.09 23.49 26.32
CA ALA A 123 7.46 23.06 25.08
C ALA A 123 7.06 24.27 24.22
N GLN A 124 7.46 24.29 22.95
CA GLN A 124 6.94 25.29 22.02
C GLN A 124 5.43 25.04 21.84
N SER A 125 4.59 25.98 22.27
CA SER A 125 3.13 25.89 22.12
C SER A 125 2.70 25.59 20.68
N GLY A 126 3.46 26.07 19.69
CA GLY A 126 3.28 25.75 18.27
C GLY A 126 3.54 24.29 17.91
N GLU A 127 4.46 23.61 18.60
CA GLU A 127 4.71 22.17 18.44
C GLU A 127 3.52 21.33 18.94
N ILE A 128 2.92 21.71 20.07
CA ILE A 128 1.74 21.03 20.63
C ILE A 128 0.56 21.14 19.66
N VAL A 129 0.29 22.33 19.14
CA VAL A 129 -0.79 22.57 18.15
C VAL A 129 -0.50 21.81 16.86
N SER A 130 0.75 21.81 16.39
CA SER A 130 1.16 21.07 15.20
C SER A 130 0.95 19.57 15.36
N ARG A 131 1.34 18.98 16.51
CA ARG A 131 1.11 17.55 16.82
C ARG A 131 -0.39 17.23 16.91
N LEU A 132 -1.18 18.07 17.58
CA LEU A 132 -2.64 17.95 17.66
C LEU A 132 -3.32 17.96 16.30
N ALA A 133 -2.80 18.68 15.31
CA ALA A 133 -3.36 18.72 13.97
C ALA A 133 -2.80 17.61 13.05
N ALA A 134 -1.48 17.51 12.93
CA ALA A 134 -0.79 16.65 11.98
C ALA A 134 -0.78 15.17 12.41
N ASP A 135 -0.40 14.88 13.65
CA ASP A 135 -0.30 13.48 14.11
C ASP A 135 -1.70 12.85 14.26
N THR A 136 -2.71 13.62 14.67
CA THR A 136 -4.09 13.11 14.73
C THR A 136 -4.68 12.82 13.35
N THR A 137 -4.24 13.54 12.31
CA THR A 137 -4.62 13.25 10.92
C THR A 137 -3.98 11.94 10.42
N GLN A 138 -2.75 11.64 10.81
CA GLN A 138 -2.14 10.32 10.51
C GLN A 138 -2.87 9.19 11.22
N VAL A 139 -3.26 9.39 12.49
CA VAL A 139 -4.09 8.43 13.24
C VAL A 139 -5.46 8.22 12.58
N LYS A 140 -6.10 9.29 12.09
CA LYS A 140 -7.35 9.22 11.31
C LYS A 140 -7.24 8.26 10.14
N SER A 141 -6.19 8.44 9.33
CA SER A 141 -5.96 7.64 8.13
C SER A 141 -5.76 6.17 8.49
N ALA A 142 -4.97 5.90 9.54
CA ALA A 142 -4.67 4.55 9.98
C ALA A 142 -5.89 3.80 10.50
N VAL A 143 -6.67 4.42 11.40
CA VAL A 143 -7.85 3.81 12.03
C VAL A 143 -9.00 3.64 11.03
N GLY A 144 -9.16 4.59 10.10
CA GLY A 144 -10.21 4.54 9.08
C GLY A 144 -9.75 3.88 7.79
N ALA A 145 -9.18 4.69 6.89
CA ALA A 145 -8.94 4.32 5.51
C ALA A 145 -7.97 3.14 5.36
N THR A 146 -6.78 3.22 5.96
CA THR A 146 -5.73 2.21 5.82
C THR A 146 -6.17 0.88 6.41
N ALA A 147 -6.77 0.84 7.61
CA ALA A 147 -7.30 -0.39 8.20
C ALA A 147 -8.42 -1.01 7.34
N SER A 148 -9.31 -0.20 6.76
CA SER A 148 -10.37 -0.69 5.88
C SER A 148 -9.81 -1.28 4.59
N VAL A 149 -8.81 -0.62 3.98
CA VAL A 149 -8.11 -1.12 2.79
C VAL A 149 -7.36 -2.41 3.11
N ALA A 150 -6.70 -2.50 4.27
CA ALA A 150 -6.04 -3.71 4.76
C ALA A 150 -7.04 -4.88 4.82
N LEU A 151 -8.14 -4.69 5.56
CA LEU A 151 -9.14 -5.73 5.77
C LEU A 151 -9.80 -6.16 4.45
N ARG A 152 -10.10 -5.20 3.56
CA ARG A 152 -10.60 -5.47 2.22
C ARG A 152 -9.66 -6.38 1.44
N ASN A 153 -8.38 -6.04 1.39
CA ASN A 153 -7.42 -6.80 0.60
C ASN A 153 -7.09 -8.15 1.25
N VAL A 154 -7.15 -8.29 2.57
CA VAL A 154 -7.08 -9.61 3.23
C VAL A 154 -8.27 -10.48 2.80
N ILE A 155 -9.50 -9.98 2.90
CA ILE A 155 -10.70 -10.75 2.53
C ILE A 155 -10.69 -11.09 1.04
N LEU A 156 -10.38 -10.11 0.18
CA LEU A 156 -10.33 -10.32 -1.27
C LEU A 156 -9.21 -11.26 -1.68
N GLY A 157 -8.03 -11.13 -1.07
CA GLY A 157 -6.87 -12.00 -1.35
C GLY A 157 -7.13 -13.44 -0.92
N LEU A 158 -7.59 -13.66 0.31
CA LEU A 158 -7.92 -14.99 0.81
C LEU A 158 -9.09 -15.60 0.02
N GLY A 159 -10.12 -14.82 -0.27
CA GLY A 159 -11.26 -15.26 -1.07
C GLY A 159 -10.86 -15.62 -2.50
N ALA A 160 -10.04 -14.81 -3.16
CA ALA A 160 -9.56 -15.07 -4.52
C ALA A 160 -8.69 -16.33 -4.56
N VAL A 161 -7.73 -16.48 -3.64
CA VAL A 161 -6.88 -17.68 -3.55
C VAL A 161 -7.73 -18.92 -3.26
N GLY A 162 -8.68 -18.84 -2.32
CA GLY A 162 -9.60 -19.94 -2.03
C GLY A 162 -10.41 -20.35 -3.26
N MET A 163 -10.98 -19.37 -3.98
CA MET A 163 -11.74 -19.63 -5.20
C MET A 163 -10.87 -20.19 -6.34
N MET A 164 -9.61 -19.77 -6.47
CA MET A 164 -8.68 -20.36 -7.44
C MET A 164 -8.47 -21.85 -7.17
N VAL A 165 -8.20 -22.21 -5.90
CA VAL A 165 -7.96 -23.61 -5.50
C VAL A 165 -9.20 -24.47 -5.75
N ILE A 166 -10.39 -23.95 -5.45
CA ILE A 166 -11.66 -24.64 -5.75
C ILE A 166 -11.88 -24.79 -7.26
N THR A 167 -11.48 -23.79 -8.05
CA THR A 167 -11.69 -23.78 -9.51
C THR A 167 -10.78 -24.76 -10.24
N SER A 168 -9.47 -24.75 -9.93
CA SER A 168 -8.51 -25.71 -10.48
C SER A 168 -7.30 -25.86 -9.54
N PRO A 169 -7.23 -26.94 -8.74
CA PRO A 169 -6.08 -27.22 -7.88
C PRO A 169 -4.75 -27.29 -8.64
N LYS A 170 -4.79 -27.82 -9.88
CA LYS A 170 -3.62 -27.95 -10.76
C LYS A 170 -3.06 -26.58 -11.16
N LEU A 171 -3.90 -25.68 -11.65
CA LEU A 171 -3.48 -24.33 -12.03
C LEU A 171 -3.07 -23.51 -10.81
N SER A 172 -3.77 -23.66 -9.68
CA SER A 172 -3.39 -23.04 -8.41
C SER A 172 -2.01 -23.48 -7.94
N GLY A 173 -1.70 -24.77 -8.00
CA GLY A 173 -0.38 -25.30 -7.65
C GLY A 173 0.72 -24.68 -8.52
N LEU A 174 0.46 -24.51 -9.82
CA LEU A 174 1.40 -23.87 -10.74
C LEU A 174 1.65 -22.40 -10.38
N VAL A 175 0.60 -21.63 -10.07
CA VAL A 175 0.74 -20.24 -9.63
C VAL A 175 1.49 -20.16 -8.29
N ILE A 176 1.16 -21.02 -7.32
CA ILE A 176 1.84 -21.07 -6.03
C ILE A 176 3.32 -21.38 -6.20
N ALA A 177 3.69 -22.30 -7.09
CA ALA A 177 5.08 -22.61 -7.42
C ALA A 177 5.79 -21.45 -8.15
N ALA A 178 5.06 -20.69 -8.98
CA ALA A 178 5.59 -19.52 -9.66
C ALA A 178 5.86 -18.34 -8.70
N ILE A 179 5.10 -18.20 -7.61
CA ILE A 179 5.24 -17.08 -6.66
C ILE A 179 6.68 -16.97 -6.11
N PRO A 180 7.31 -18.01 -5.53
CA PRO A 180 8.70 -17.93 -5.07
C PRO A 180 9.68 -17.56 -6.19
N VAL A 181 9.48 -18.11 -7.39
CA VAL A 181 10.33 -17.84 -8.57
C VAL A 181 10.24 -16.37 -8.99
N ILE A 182 9.08 -15.74 -8.86
CA ILE A 182 8.87 -14.33 -9.17
C ILE A 182 9.36 -13.42 -8.03
N VAL A 183 8.93 -13.71 -6.80
CA VAL A 183 9.07 -12.80 -5.65
C VAL A 183 10.50 -12.78 -5.11
N LEU A 184 11.18 -13.93 -5.00
CA LEU A 184 12.52 -13.98 -4.39
C LEU A 184 13.54 -13.13 -5.18
N PRO A 185 13.64 -13.23 -6.52
CA PRO A 185 14.52 -12.35 -7.29
C PRO A 185 14.09 -10.88 -7.19
N LEU A 186 12.78 -10.58 -7.19
CA LEU A 186 12.27 -9.22 -7.04
C LEU A 186 12.74 -8.57 -5.73
N VAL A 187 12.66 -9.31 -4.63
CA VAL A 187 13.12 -8.84 -3.31
C VAL A 187 14.64 -8.68 -3.30
N ALA A 188 15.39 -9.60 -3.89
CA ALA A 188 16.85 -9.52 -3.97
C ALA A 188 17.30 -8.29 -4.79
N PHE A 189 16.76 -8.10 -5.98
CA PHE A 189 17.04 -6.93 -6.83
C PHE A 189 16.55 -5.63 -6.18
N GLY A 190 15.37 -5.65 -5.53
CA GLY A 190 14.84 -4.50 -4.80
C GLY A 190 15.76 -4.00 -3.69
N ARG A 191 16.44 -4.90 -2.97
CA ARG A 191 17.48 -4.52 -1.97
C ARG A 191 18.66 -3.79 -2.62
N SER A 192 19.12 -4.25 -3.79
CA SER A 192 20.20 -3.61 -4.54
C SER A 192 19.80 -2.21 -5.01
N VAL A 193 18.59 -2.06 -5.57
CA VAL A 193 18.02 -0.76 -5.95
C VAL A 193 17.97 0.19 -4.76
N ARG A 194 17.49 -0.28 -3.60
CA ARG A 194 17.43 0.53 -2.38
C ARG A 194 18.82 1.01 -1.93
N ARG A 195 19.85 0.15 -2.03
CA ARG A 195 21.23 0.52 -1.69
C ARG A 195 21.77 1.61 -2.62
N LYS A 196 21.62 1.43 -3.95
CA LYS A 196 22.09 2.42 -4.94
C LYS A 196 21.32 3.74 -4.85
N SER A 197 20.03 3.69 -4.55
CA SER A 197 19.22 4.89 -4.34
C SER A 197 19.66 5.68 -3.11
N ARG A 198 20.07 5.00 -2.03
CA ARG A 198 20.65 5.68 -0.86
C ARG A 198 21.98 6.33 -1.21
N GLN A 199 22.87 5.61 -1.88
CA GLN A 199 24.15 6.16 -2.32
C GLN A 199 23.98 7.42 -3.17
N ALA A 200 23.02 7.45 -4.09
CA ALA A 200 22.70 8.64 -4.88
C ALA A 200 22.22 9.82 -4.01
N GLN A 201 21.41 9.55 -2.98
CA GLN A 201 20.97 10.57 -2.03
C GLN A 201 22.13 11.10 -1.18
N ASP A 202 23.01 10.22 -0.71
CA ASP A 202 24.17 10.59 0.09
C ASP A 202 25.13 11.48 -0.72
N THR A 203 25.46 11.11 -1.96
CA THR A 203 26.32 11.93 -2.84
C THR A 203 25.71 13.29 -3.18
N LEU A 204 24.38 13.36 -3.31
CA LEU A 204 23.68 14.62 -3.55
C LEU A 204 23.68 15.50 -2.29
N ALA A 205 23.53 14.89 -1.12
CA ALA A 205 23.62 15.59 0.17
C ALA A 205 25.02 16.18 0.37
N ASP A 206 26.08 15.44 0.05
CA ASP A 206 27.46 15.92 0.13
C ASP A 206 27.69 17.14 -0.78
N ALA A 207 27.22 17.08 -2.03
CA ALA A 207 27.30 18.21 -2.97
C ALA A 207 26.53 19.44 -2.45
N THR A 208 25.36 19.22 -1.85
CA THR A 208 24.52 20.29 -1.29
C THR A 208 25.16 20.90 -0.04
N ALA A 209 25.75 20.09 0.82
CA ALA A 209 26.48 20.54 2.01
C ALA A 209 27.69 21.39 1.62
N TYR A 210 28.47 20.94 0.62
CA TYR A 210 29.59 21.69 0.07
C TYR A 210 29.13 23.06 -0.46
N ALA A 211 28.06 23.11 -1.26
CA ALA A 211 27.52 24.37 -1.77
C ALA A 211 27.10 25.31 -0.63
N SER A 212 26.42 24.77 0.40
CA SER A 212 25.99 25.57 1.55
C SER A 212 27.18 26.17 2.33
N GLU A 213 28.26 25.40 2.52
CA GLU A 213 29.47 25.88 3.19
C GLU A 213 30.15 26.99 2.38
N GLN A 214 30.32 26.79 1.07
CA GLN A 214 31.02 27.76 0.21
C GLN A 214 30.21 29.05 0.00
N ILE A 215 28.88 28.94 -0.11
CA ILE A 215 28.00 30.12 -0.17
C ILE A 215 28.01 30.86 1.18
N GLY A 216 27.97 30.15 2.30
CA GLY A 216 28.13 30.76 3.63
C GLY A 216 29.46 31.49 3.81
N ALA A 217 30.52 30.97 3.19
CA ALA A 217 31.87 31.53 3.22
C ALA A 217 32.23 32.37 1.97
N VAL A 218 31.24 32.89 1.23
CA VAL A 218 31.46 33.55 -0.07
C VAL A 218 32.46 34.71 0.00
N ARG A 219 32.46 35.48 1.09
CA ARG A 219 33.41 36.59 1.29
C ARG A 219 34.85 36.09 1.40
N THR A 220 35.06 35.00 2.13
CA THR A 220 36.39 34.38 2.28
C THR A 220 36.85 33.80 0.95
N LEU A 221 35.98 33.08 0.26
CA LEU A 221 36.27 32.51 -1.05
C LEU A 221 36.70 33.57 -2.08
N GLN A 222 35.98 34.69 -2.16
CA GLN A 222 36.27 35.79 -3.09
C GLN A 222 37.54 36.56 -2.69
N ALA A 223 37.80 36.72 -1.38
CA ALA A 223 39.02 37.34 -0.89
C ALA A 223 40.30 36.58 -1.31
N PHE A 224 40.20 35.26 -1.49
CA PHE A 224 41.29 34.42 -2.01
C PHE A 224 41.19 34.12 -3.52
N THR A 225 40.20 34.68 -4.24
CA THR A 225 40.00 34.48 -5.69
C THR A 225 39.92 32.98 -6.09
N ASN A 226 39.24 32.19 -5.26
CA ASN A 226 39.14 30.72 -5.40
C ASN A 226 37.88 30.26 -6.17
N GLU A 227 37.18 31.14 -6.88
CA GLU A 227 35.90 30.85 -7.53
C GLU A 227 35.98 29.65 -8.48
N LYS A 228 37.03 29.59 -9.31
CA LYS A 228 37.23 28.49 -10.28
C LYS A 228 37.48 27.16 -9.59
N LEU A 229 38.26 27.16 -8.50
CA LEU A 229 38.56 25.96 -7.73
C LEU A 229 37.28 25.41 -7.13
N VAL A 230 36.51 26.25 -6.44
CA VAL A 230 35.27 25.84 -5.78
C VAL A 230 34.21 25.39 -6.79
N THR A 231 34.09 26.10 -7.91
CA THR A 231 33.19 25.67 -9.00
C THR A 231 33.60 24.32 -9.57
N GLY A 232 34.92 24.06 -9.73
CA GLY A 232 35.44 22.77 -10.17
C GLY A 232 35.13 21.63 -9.20
N HIS A 233 35.33 21.85 -7.90
CA HIS A 233 34.98 20.87 -6.86
C HIS A 233 33.48 20.58 -6.82
N PHE A 234 32.63 21.62 -6.89
CA PHE A 234 31.19 21.43 -6.93
C PHE A 234 30.75 20.67 -8.19
N SER A 235 31.32 21.01 -9.36
CA SER A 235 31.05 20.30 -10.62
C SER A 235 31.40 18.81 -10.53
N ALA A 236 32.55 18.47 -9.95
CA ALA A 236 32.94 17.07 -9.73
C ALA A 236 32.00 16.33 -8.75
N ALA A 237 31.55 17.01 -7.69
CA ALA A 237 30.59 16.45 -6.75
C ALA A 237 29.22 16.21 -7.39
N VAL A 238 28.75 17.13 -8.24
CA VAL A 238 27.51 16.98 -9.02
C VAL A 238 27.61 15.80 -10.00
N GLU A 239 28.74 15.64 -10.69
CA GLU A 239 28.95 14.52 -11.62
C GLU A 239 28.99 13.17 -10.89
N ALA A 240 29.63 13.10 -9.72
CA ALA A 240 29.61 11.90 -8.88
C ALA A 240 28.19 11.54 -8.42
N ALA A 241 27.38 12.55 -8.06
CA ALA A 241 25.98 12.35 -7.71
C ALA A 241 25.15 11.88 -8.92
N PHE A 242 25.42 12.40 -10.11
CA PHE A 242 24.80 11.96 -11.35
C PHE A 242 25.11 10.49 -11.67
N GLU A 243 26.37 10.06 -11.58
CA GLU A 243 26.75 8.66 -11.84
C GLU A 243 26.15 7.69 -10.81
N ALA A 244 26.10 8.09 -9.53
CA ALA A 244 25.41 7.33 -8.50
C ALA A 244 23.90 7.19 -8.80
N ALA A 245 23.25 8.30 -9.20
CA ALA A 245 21.85 8.31 -9.61
C ALA A 245 21.61 7.44 -10.86
N ARG A 246 22.46 7.54 -11.87
CA ARG A 246 22.42 6.73 -13.10
C ARG A 246 22.52 5.24 -12.78
N SER A 247 23.41 4.85 -11.87
CA SER A 247 23.52 3.45 -11.41
C SER A 247 22.24 2.95 -10.73
N SER A 248 21.60 3.80 -9.92
CA SER A 248 20.31 3.52 -9.29
C SER A 248 19.19 3.38 -10.32
N ILE A 249 19.13 4.29 -11.30
CA ILE A 249 18.17 4.27 -12.40
C ILE A 249 18.32 2.97 -13.21
N PHE A 250 19.54 2.61 -13.60
CA PHE A 250 19.78 1.37 -14.36
C PHE A 250 19.30 0.13 -13.61
N ALA A 251 19.62 0.03 -12.31
CA ALA A 251 19.16 -1.07 -11.47
C ALA A 251 17.62 -1.11 -11.35
N ARG A 252 16.97 0.05 -11.24
CA ARG A 252 15.51 0.16 -11.21
C ARG A 252 14.88 -0.23 -12.54
N SER A 253 15.44 0.22 -13.67
CA SER A 253 14.96 -0.14 -15.01
C SER A 253 15.03 -1.64 -15.25
N PHE A 254 16.12 -2.29 -14.84
CA PHE A 254 16.25 -3.74 -14.93
C PHE A 254 15.23 -4.47 -14.04
N LEU A 255 15.01 -4.00 -12.80
CA LEU A 255 13.97 -4.54 -11.92
C LEU A 255 12.58 -4.43 -12.55
N THR A 256 12.23 -3.28 -13.15
CA THR A 256 10.95 -3.08 -13.85
C THR A 256 10.80 -4.05 -15.01
N PHE A 257 11.83 -4.17 -15.86
CA PHE A 257 11.84 -5.12 -16.98
C PHE A 257 11.62 -6.55 -16.48
N PHE A 258 12.40 -6.99 -15.49
CA PHE A 258 12.30 -8.33 -14.94
C PHE A 258 10.92 -8.60 -14.32
N ALA A 259 10.36 -7.64 -13.59
CA ALA A 259 9.02 -7.74 -13.00
C ALA A 259 7.96 -7.95 -14.08
N ILE A 260 7.92 -7.09 -15.09
CA ILE A 260 6.94 -7.15 -16.19
C ILE A 260 7.11 -8.46 -16.96
N PHE A 261 8.33 -8.78 -17.37
CA PHE A 261 8.61 -9.99 -18.15
C PHE A 261 8.17 -11.25 -17.40
N THR A 262 8.51 -11.38 -16.11
CA THR A 262 8.20 -12.59 -15.35
C THR A 262 6.71 -12.72 -15.05
N ILE A 263 6.02 -11.61 -14.73
CA ILE A 263 4.56 -11.60 -14.53
C ILE A 263 3.84 -12.02 -15.80
N PHE A 264 4.13 -11.39 -16.95
CA PHE A 264 3.49 -11.75 -18.21
C PHE A 264 3.84 -13.16 -18.67
N SER A 265 5.09 -13.60 -18.48
CA SER A 265 5.49 -14.99 -18.74
C SER A 265 4.70 -15.98 -17.89
N SER A 266 4.43 -15.66 -16.62
CA SER A 266 3.59 -16.48 -15.74
C SER A 266 2.14 -16.55 -16.23
N VAL A 267 1.57 -15.43 -16.69
CA VAL A 267 0.21 -15.40 -17.26
C VAL A 267 0.15 -16.26 -18.53
N VAL A 268 1.13 -16.13 -19.42
CA VAL A 268 1.24 -16.94 -20.64
C VAL A 268 1.39 -18.42 -20.30
N ALA A 269 2.21 -18.77 -19.29
CA ALA A 269 2.35 -20.15 -18.84
C ALA A 269 1.01 -20.72 -18.33
N VAL A 270 0.29 -19.98 -17.48
CA VAL A 270 -1.04 -20.39 -17.00
C VAL A 270 -2.02 -20.57 -18.16
N LEU A 271 -2.03 -19.66 -19.13
CA LEU A 271 -2.86 -19.77 -20.34
C LEU A 271 -2.47 -20.98 -21.20
N TRP A 272 -1.19 -21.29 -21.31
CA TRP A 272 -0.70 -22.44 -22.07
C TRP A 272 -1.16 -23.75 -21.44
N PHE A 273 -0.97 -23.92 -20.12
CA PHE A 273 -1.42 -25.13 -19.42
C PHE A 273 -2.95 -25.20 -19.35
N GLY A 274 -3.61 -24.07 -19.06
CA GLY A 274 -5.07 -23.99 -19.00
C GLY A 274 -5.74 -24.24 -20.35
N SER A 275 -5.17 -23.77 -21.47
CA SER A 275 -5.73 -24.04 -22.80
C SER A 275 -5.64 -25.52 -23.19
N ARG A 276 -4.57 -26.22 -22.79
CA ARG A 276 -4.51 -27.69 -22.93
C ARG A 276 -5.60 -28.38 -22.10
N ASP A 277 -5.78 -27.96 -20.85
CA ASP A 277 -6.82 -28.49 -19.97
C ASP A 277 -8.24 -28.25 -20.55
N VAL A 278 -8.45 -27.13 -21.25
CA VAL A 278 -9.69 -26.84 -22.00
C VAL A 278 -9.85 -27.76 -23.21
N LEU A 279 -8.80 -27.97 -24.00
CA LEU A 279 -8.83 -28.86 -25.17
C LEU A 279 -9.07 -30.32 -24.79
N GLU A 280 -8.55 -30.75 -23.65
CA GLU A 280 -8.78 -32.08 -23.08
C GLU A 280 -10.18 -32.24 -22.44
N GLY A 281 -10.97 -31.15 -22.35
CA GLY A 281 -12.32 -31.15 -21.78
C GLY A 281 -12.35 -31.20 -20.24
N SER A 282 -11.21 -31.02 -19.57
CA SER A 282 -11.13 -31.06 -18.11
C SER A 282 -11.66 -29.80 -17.43
N ILE A 283 -11.57 -28.64 -18.10
CA ILE A 283 -12.13 -27.36 -17.66
C ILE A 283 -12.81 -26.63 -18.83
N SER A 284 -13.79 -25.76 -18.54
CA SER A 284 -14.39 -24.92 -19.59
C SER A 284 -13.54 -23.66 -19.87
N PRO A 285 -13.67 -23.03 -21.05
CA PRO A 285 -13.05 -21.73 -21.33
C PRO A 285 -13.43 -20.66 -20.31
N GLY A 286 -14.68 -20.64 -19.83
CA GLY A 286 -15.12 -19.72 -18.78
C GLY A 286 -14.44 -20.00 -17.44
N THR A 287 -14.16 -21.26 -17.12
CA THR A 287 -13.40 -21.66 -15.92
C THR A 287 -11.98 -21.10 -15.94
N LEU A 288 -11.31 -21.17 -17.10
CA LEU A 288 -9.99 -20.55 -17.30
C LEU A 288 -10.05 -19.02 -17.15
N GLY A 289 -11.06 -18.38 -17.74
CA GLY A 289 -11.27 -16.93 -17.59
C GLY A 289 -11.52 -16.50 -16.13
N GLN A 290 -12.37 -17.24 -15.41
CA GLN A 290 -12.60 -17.03 -13.97
C GLN A 290 -11.31 -17.16 -13.16
N PHE A 291 -10.49 -18.18 -13.44
CA PHE A 291 -9.21 -18.40 -12.75
C PHE A 291 -8.25 -17.21 -12.94
N LEU A 292 -8.14 -16.68 -14.16
CA LEU A 292 -7.28 -15.53 -14.46
C LEU A 292 -7.76 -14.27 -13.73
N LEU A 293 -9.06 -14.02 -13.70
CA LEU A 293 -9.62 -12.88 -12.97
C LEU A 293 -9.35 -12.96 -11.46
N TYR A 294 -9.51 -14.14 -10.85
CA TYR A 294 -9.12 -14.31 -9.45
C TYR A 294 -7.61 -14.16 -9.24
N SER A 295 -6.78 -14.60 -10.18
CA SER A 295 -5.33 -14.41 -10.11
C SER A 295 -4.95 -12.92 -10.06
N VAL A 296 -5.63 -12.10 -10.87
CA VAL A 296 -5.45 -10.64 -10.86
C VAL A 296 -5.91 -10.03 -9.53
N PHE A 297 -7.04 -10.48 -8.97
CA PHE A 297 -7.51 -10.01 -7.66
C PHE A 297 -6.55 -10.39 -6.53
N ALA A 298 -6.03 -11.61 -6.53
CA ALA A 298 -5.04 -12.06 -5.55
C ALA A 298 -3.74 -11.25 -5.65
N ALA A 299 -3.22 -11.05 -6.87
CA ALA A 299 -2.01 -10.24 -7.10
C ALA A 299 -2.21 -8.78 -6.66
N GLY A 300 -3.33 -8.16 -7.03
CA GLY A 300 -3.67 -6.80 -6.63
C GLY A 300 -3.81 -6.65 -5.12
N ALA A 301 -4.45 -7.62 -4.45
CA ALA A 301 -4.58 -7.64 -2.99
C ALA A 301 -3.21 -7.73 -2.29
N LEU A 302 -2.30 -8.58 -2.77
CA LEU A 302 -0.94 -8.69 -2.23
C LEU A 302 -0.13 -7.39 -2.41
N GLY A 303 -0.25 -6.75 -3.57
CA GLY A 303 0.36 -5.45 -3.84
C GLY A 303 -0.13 -4.38 -2.86
N ALA A 304 -1.45 -4.24 -2.74
CA ALA A 304 -2.06 -3.25 -1.84
C ALA A 304 -1.74 -3.53 -0.35
N LEU A 305 -1.64 -4.79 0.08
CA LEU A 305 -1.23 -5.12 1.45
C LEU A 305 0.21 -4.69 1.75
N SER A 306 1.10 -4.71 0.76
CA SER A 306 2.47 -4.25 0.91
C SER A 306 2.55 -2.73 1.12
N GLU A 307 1.68 -1.97 0.45
CA GLU A 307 1.56 -0.51 0.62
C GLU A 307 0.97 -0.14 1.99
N VAL A 308 -0.11 -0.83 2.38
CA VAL A 308 -0.77 -0.69 3.69
C VAL A 308 0.21 -0.86 4.85
N TRP A 309 1.14 -1.82 4.76
CA TRP A 309 2.14 -2.01 5.81
C TRP A 309 3.03 -0.78 6.01
N GLY A 310 3.38 -0.09 4.92
CA GLY A 310 4.14 1.17 4.96
C GLY A 310 3.37 2.28 5.66
N GLU A 311 2.08 2.45 5.33
CA GLU A 311 1.21 3.46 5.95
C GLU A 311 0.98 3.18 7.44
N LEU A 312 0.71 1.94 7.82
CA LEU A 312 0.50 1.56 9.23
C LEU A 312 1.75 1.79 10.07
N ALA A 313 2.94 1.52 9.52
CA ALA A 313 4.20 1.78 10.22
C ALA A 313 4.42 3.29 10.46
N GLN A 314 4.08 4.14 9.49
CA GLN A 314 4.16 5.59 9.66
C GLN A 314 3.18 6.08 10.74
N ALA A 315 1.94 5.61 10.70
CA ALA A 315 0.92 6.00 11.66
C ALA A 315 1.21 5.52 13.09
N ALA A 316 1.82 4.35 13.26
CA ALA A 316 2.26 3.88 14.58
C ALA A 316 3.26 4.85 15.22
N GLY A 317 4.18 5.42 14.43
CA GLY A 317 5.11 6.43 14.91
C GLY A 317 4.44 7.77 15.28
N ALA A 318 3.37 8.17 14.59
CA ALA A 318 2.58 9.34 14.97
C ALA A 318 1.76 9.11 16.26
N ALA A 319 1.17 7.93 16.40
CA ALA A 319 0.44 7.56 17.61
C ALA A 319 1.35 7.52 18.85
N GLU A 320 2.60 7.04 18.71
CA GLU A 320 3.57 7.03 19.82
C GLU A 320 3.86 8.45 20.32
N ARG A 321 4.17 9.39 19.42
CA ARG A 321 4.40 10.81 19.77
C ARG A 321 3.23 11.50 20.46
N LEU A 322 2.00 11.12 20.11
CA LEU A 322 0.80 11.63 20.77
C LEU A 322 0.63 11.06 22.18
N THR A 323 1.03 9.82 22.43
CA THR A 323 0.94 9.20 23.76
C THR A 323 2.08 9.58 24.71
N GLU A 324 3.10 10.26 24.22
CA GLU A 324 4.16 10.87 25.04
C GLU A 324 3.73 12.21 25.65
N ILE A 325 2.65 12.81 25.12
CA ILE A 325 1.97 14.01 25.65
C ILE A 325 0.94 13.57 26.69
#